data_AF-A0A8T5HXB8-F1
#
_entry.id   AF-A0A8T5HXB8-F1
#
_cell.length_a   1.000
_cell.length_b   1.000
_cell.length_c   1.000
_cell.angle_alpha   90.00
_cell.angle_beta   90.00
_cell.angle_gamma   90.00
#
_symmetry.space_group_name_H-M   'P 1'
#
loop_
_entity.id
_entity.type
_entity.pdbx_description
1 polymer ?
#
loop_
_entity_poly.entity_id
_entity_poly.type
_entity_poly.pdbx_seq_one_letter_code
_entity_poly.pdbx_strand_id
1 'polypeptide(L)'
;MKINKKAIMIKFLVTLLLAIIIFAPACMFASKFFQLSGQAKDNFVDFVNEIKGIEKTQLGERKNFILIIDKPTALVYFEPNKNQVRVDVDANCVITCSDYHFVFEKPGQCEEDKGCLCLFREVEYDVPLTENWFSVKPVSAICESFDINLKLNDCSIGVPEDVNSYSCSDGFAIERHVADEASWRVDAFFKAPRRISLTLEKRPHQINIYSNNAVEIPDEPFEGEGGSFGGGGAGGTH
;
A
#
# COMPACT_ATOMS: atom_id res chain seq x y z
N MET A 1 42.64 -4.12 46.10
CA MET A 1 42.68 -3.35 44.83
C MET A 1 41.46 -2.45 44.78
N LYS A 2 41.60 -1.13 44.97
CA LYS A 2 40.45 -0.18 44.99
C LYS A 2 39.96 0.02 43.56
N ILE A 3 38.86 -0.64 43.22
CA ILE A 3 38.20 -0.47 41.92
C ILE A 3 37.62 0.95 41.87
N ASN A 4 38.14 1.77 40.96
CA ASN A 4 37.73 3.15 40.82
C ASN A 4 36.37 3.21 40.09
N LYS A 5 35.29 3.29 40.87
CA LYS A 5 33.89 3.24 40.37
C LYS A 5 33.61 4.25 39.25
N LYS A 6 34.29 5.41 39.25
CA LYS A 6 34.18 6.42 38.19
C LYS A 6 34.69 5.94 36.83
N ALA A 7 35.79 5.18 36.82
CA ALA A 7 36.35 4.63 35.59
C ALA A 7 35.48 3.51 35.00
N ILE A 8 34.81 2.72 35.85
CA ILE A 8 33.85 1.71 35.38
C ILE A 8 32.62 2.38 34.77
N MET A 9 32.10 3.43 35.42
CA MET A 9 30.90 4.12 34.94
C MET A 9 31.14 4.82 33.60
N ILE A 10 32.32 5.42 33.41
CA ILE A 10 32.71 6.03 32.12
C ILE A 10 32.87 4.96 31.03
N LYS A 11 33.51 3.82 31.33
CA LYS A 11 33.63 2.73 30.35
C LYS A 11 32.26 2.19 29.93
N PHE A 12 31.36 2.00 30.90
CA PHE A 12 29.98 1.58 30.61
C PHE A 12 29.25 2.59 29.71
N LEU A 13 29.34 3.88 30.03
CA LEU A 13 28.71 4.94 29.24
C LEU A 13 29.27 4.97 27.81
N VAL A 14 30.59 4.91 27.63
CA VAL A 14 31.24 4.92 26.31
C VAL A 14 30.87 3.68 25.50
N THR A 15 30.85 2.49 26.12
CA THR A 15 30.43 1.25 25.46
C THR A 15 28.96 1.29 25.06
N LEU A 16 28.08 1.82 25.91
CA LEU A 16 26.66 1.98 25.58
C LEU A 16 26.45 2.94 24.42
N LEU A 17 27.19 4.06 24.41
CA LEU A 17 27.09 5.07 23.35
C LEU A 17 27.60 4.52 22.01
N LEU A 18 28.71 3.79 22.01
CA LEU A 18 29.22 3.07 20.84
C LEU A 18 28.23 2.00 20.35
N ALA A 19 27.61 1.25 21.27
CA ALA A 19 26.59 0.28 20.91
C ALA A 19 25.39 0.94 20.22
N ILE A 20 24.89 2.07 20.73
CA ILE A 20 23.78 2.80 20.11
C ILE A 20 24.16 3.33 18.72
N ILE A 21 25.36 3.89 18.55
CA ILE A 21 25.83 4.41 17.26
C ILE A 21 25.89 3.31 16.18
N ILE A 22 26.22 2.07 16.56
CA ILE A 22 26.31 0.95 15.60
C ILE A 22 24.95 0.28 15.42
N PHE A 23 24.20 0.09 16.51
CA PHE A 23 22.96 -0.69 16.52
C PHE A 23 21.77 0.11 15.97
N ALA A 24 21.71 1.43 16.18
CA ALA A 24 20.61 2.25 15.67
C ALA A 24 20.55 2.29 14.13
N PRO A 25 21.66 2.52 13.39
CA PRO A 25 21.63 2.39 11.93
C PRO A 25 21.30 0.97 11.49
N ALA A 26 21.87 -0.06 12.13
CA ALA A 26 21.58 -1.45 11.79
C ALA A 26 20.09 -1.79 11.97
N CYS A 27 19.45 -1.34 13.05
CA CYS A 27 18.01 -1.48 13.26
C CYS A 27 17.19 -0.65 12.28
N MET A 28 17.65 0.54 11.88
CA MET A 28 16.98 1.37 10.87
C MET A 28 17.04 0.71 9.47
N PHE A 29 18.18 0.12 9.10
CA PHE A 29 18.31 -0.64 7.86
C PHE A 29 17.53 -1.96 7.92
N ALA A 30 17.59 -2.69 9.04
CA ALA A 30 16.88 -3.95 9.21
C ALA A 30 15.36 -3.75 9.26
N SER A 31 14.85 -2.71 9.92
CA SER A 31 13.41 -2.40 9.91
C SER A 31 12.92 -2.10 8.49
N LYS A 32 13.66 -1.31 7.69
CA LYS A 32 13.33 -1.12 6.28
C LYS A 32 13.30 -2.44 5.49
N PHE A 33 14.16 -3.40 5.82
CA PHE A 33 14.22 -4.70 5.14
C PHE A 33 13.14 -5.71 5.60
N PHE A 34 12.81 -5.74 6.89
CA PHE A 34 11.93 -6.75 7.50
C PHE A 34 10.47 -6.32 7.65
N GLN A 35 10.16 -5.02 7.61
CA GLN A 35 8.89 -4.52 8.16
C GLN A 35 7.72 -4.46 7.16
N LEU A 36 7.92 -4.62 5.84
CA LEU A 36 6.86 -4.29 4.86
C LEU A 36 6.65 -5.30 3.71
N SER A 37 7.66 -6.03 3.23
CA SER A 37 7.46 -6.86 2.01
C SER A 37 6.63 -8.14 2.20
N GLY A 38 6.62 -8.71 3.42
CA GLY A 38 5.94 -9.98 3.70
C GLY A 38 4.43 -9.83 3.88
N GLN A 39 3.99 -8.86 4.69
CA GLN A 39 2.58 -8.73 5.04
C GLN A 39 1.71 -8.32 3.83
N ALA A 40 2.13 -7.33 3.05
CA ALA A 40 1.40 -6.94 1.84
C ALA A 40 1.38 -8.06 0.80
N LYS A 41 2.48 -8.84 0.70
CA LYS A 41 2.53 -10.02 -0.17
C LYS A 41 1.54 -11.10 0.27
N ASP A 42 1.57 -11.49 1.54
CA ASP A 42 0.69 -12.54 2.06
C ASP A 42 -0.78 -12.09 1.96
N ASN A 43 -1.07 -10.82 2.28
CA ASN A 43 -2.39 -10.24 2.12
C ASN A 43 -2.85 -10.21 0.66
N PHE A 44 -1.96 -9.95 -0.30
CA PHE A 44 -2.28 -10.04 -1.73
C PHE A 44 -2.62 -11.48 -2.14
N VAL A 45 -1.85 -12.47 -1.68
CA VAL A 45 -2.14 -13.88 -1.96
C VAL A 45 -3.49 -14.28 -1.38
N ASP A 46 -3.79 -13.87 -0.15
CA ASP A 46 -5.09 -14.08 0.49
C ASP A 46 -6.22 -13.39 -0.29
N PHE A 47 -5.99 -12.17 -0.77
CA PHE A 47 -6.97 -11.43 -1.57
C PHE A 47 -7.30 -12.15 -2.88
N VAL A 48 -6.27 -12.61 -3.61
CA VAL A 48 -6.43 -13.42 -4.82
C VAL A 48 -7.21 -14.70 -4.52
N ASN A 49 -6.90 -15.37 -3.41
CA ASN A 49 -7.60 -16.58 -3.00
C ASN A 49 -9.07 -16.32 -2.69
N GLU A 50 -9.40 -15.17 -2.09
CA GLU A 50 -10.79 -14.77 -1.87
C GLU A 50 -11.53 -14.45 -3.18
N ILE A 51 -10.87 -13.83 -4.15
CA ILE A 51 -11.42 -13.61 -5.50
C ILE A 51 -11.69 -14.97 -6.18
N LYS A 52 -10.72 -15.88 -6.19
CA LYS A 52 -10.88 -17.24 -6.75
C LYS A 52 -11.93 -18.05 -5.99
N GLY A 53 -12.09 -17.78 -4.70
CA GLY A 53 -13.12 -18.36 -3.85
C GLY A 53 -14.50 -17.89 -4.24
N ILE A 54 -14.73 -16.58 -4.28
CA ILE A 54 -16.04 -15.99 -4.63
C ILE A 54 -16.42 -16.28 -6.09
N GLU A 55 -15.45 -16.46 -6.98
CA GLU A 55 -15.72 -16.84 -8.37
C GLU A 55 -16.57 -18.12 -8.48
N LYS A 56 -16.36 -19.08 -7.57
CA LYS A 56 -17.00 -20.40 -7.51
C LYS A 56 -18.32 -20.41 -6.73
N THR A 57 -18.73 -19.26 -6.22
CA THR A 57 -19.94 -19.11 -5.39
C THR A 57 -21.19 -18.78 -6.21
N GLN A 58 -22.34 -18.65 -5.55
CA GLN A 58 -23.59 -18.27 -6.21
C GLN A 58 -23.59 -16.79 -6.59
N LEU A 59 -24.32 -16.47 -7.67
CA LEU A 59 -24.48 -15.07 -8.09
C LEU A 59 -25.11 -14.23 -6.95
N GLY A 60 -24.58 -13.02 -6.74
CA GLY A 60 -25.01 -12.12 -5.68
C GLY A 60 -24.38 -12.40 -4.32
N GLU A 61 -23.60 -13.48 -4.16
CA GLU A 61 -22.84 -13.69 -2.94
C GLU A 61 -21.84 -12.56 -2.73
N ARG A 62 -21.67 -12.16 -1.47
CA ARG A 62 -20.78 -11.08 -1.05
C ARG A 62 -19.80 -11.57 -0.01
N LYS A 63 -18.55 -11.11 -0.13
CA LYS A 63 -17.51 -11.33 0.87
C LYS A 63 -16.82 -10.02 1.20
N ASN A 64 -16.48 -9.84 2.47
CA ASN A 64 -15.69 -8.69 2.90
C ASN A 64 -14.23 -9.10 3.04
N PHE A 65 -13.33 -8.23 2.61
CA PHE A 65 -11.88 -8.43 2.72
C PHE A 65 -11.22 -7.13 3.19
N ILE A 66 -10.13 -7.25 3.95
CA ILE A 66 -9.29 -6.11 4.30
C ILE A 66 -8.03 -6.19 3.45
N LEU A 67 -7.95 -5.34 2.45
CA LEU A 67 -6.76 -5.16 1.64
C LEU A 67 -5.76 -4.30 2.40
N ILE A 68 -4.51 -4.75 2.48
CA ILE A 68 -3.39 -4.06 3.12
C ILE A 68 -2.35 -3.79 2.05
N ILE A 69 -2.12 -2.51 1.78
CA ILE A 69 -1.11 -2.03 0.82
C ILE A 69 -0.12 -1.11 1.52
N ASP A 70 1.17 -1.37 1.30
CA ASP A 70 2.26 -0.62 1.90
C ASP A 70 2.71 0.53 0.99
N LYS A 71 3.58 1.42 1.47
CA LYS A 71 4.18 2.48 0.64
C LYS A 71 5.58 2.06 0.21
N PRO A 72 6.02 2.35 -1.02
CA PRO A 72 5.22 2.71 -2.20
C PRO A 72 4.76 1.44 -2.94
N THR A 73 3.45 1.15 -2.95
CA THR A 73 2.93 -0.03 -3.67
C THR A 73 1.63 0.28 -4.41
N ALA A 74 1.36 -0.47 -5.46
CA ALA A 74 0.11 -0.39 -6.19
C ALA A 74 -0.48 -1.78 -6.44
N LEU A 75 -1.80 -1.88 -6.32
CA LEU A 75 -2.57 -3.01 -6.79
C LEU A 75 -3.25 -2.61 -8.11
N VAL A 76 -2.83 -3.23 -9.21
CA VAL A 76 -3.25 -2.87 -10.56
C VAL A 76 -3.92 -4.07 -11.21
N TYR A 77 -5.12 -3.86 -11.74
CA TYR A 77 -5.81 -4.86 -12.56
C TYR A 77 -5.79 -4.45 -14.02
N PHE A 78 -5.27 -5.31 -14.87
CA PHE A 78 -5.24 -5.16 -16.33
C PHE A 78 -6.37 -5.98 -16.94
N GLU A 79 -7.20 -5.34 -17.77
CA GLU A 79 -8.23 -6.05 -18.54
C GLU A 79 -7.61 -6.99 -19.60
N PRO A 80 -8.35 -8.03 -20.04
CA PRO A 80 -7.92 -8.90 -21.13
C PRO A 80 -7.56 -8.11 -22.39
N ASN A 81 -6.47 -8.50 -23.06
CA ASN A 81 -5.92 -7.89 -24.27
C ASN A 81 -5.45 -6.43 -24.10
N LYS A 82 -5.24 -5.98 -22.86
CA LYS A 82 -4.67 -4.67 -22.55
C LYS A 82 -3.27 -4.81 -21.99
N ASN A 83 -2.40 -3.89 -22.39
CA ASN A 83 -0.98 -3.88 -22.01
C ASN A 83 -0.65 -2.80 -20.98
N GLN A 84 -1.63 -1.96 -20.63
CA GLN A 84 -1.45 -0.89 -19.66
C GLN A 84 -2.79 -0.55 -19.01
N VAL A 85 -2.74 0.05 -17.82
CA VAL A 85 -3.86 0.78 -17.21
C VAL A 85 -3.49 2.25 -17.23
N ARG A 86 -4.32 3.07 -17.86
CA ARG A 86 -4.14 4.53 -17.89
C ARG A 86 -4.97 5.15 -16.79
N VAL A 87 -4.36 6.06 -16.04
CA VAL A 87 -5.00 6.88 -15.02
C VAL A 87 -4.95 8.33 -15.48
N ASP A 88 -6.11 8.92 -15.73
CA ASP A 88 -6.25 10.33 -16.08
C ASP A 88 -6.65 11.12 -14.83
N VAL A 89 -5.89 12.19 -14.54
CA VAL A 89 -6.05 13.06 -13.38
C VAL A 89 -6.35 14.48 -13.85
N ASP A 90 -7.54 14.95 -13.51
CA ASP A 90 -7.96 16.34 -13.66
C ASP A 90 -7.66 17.06 -12.34
N ALA A 91 -6.68 17.96 -12.37
CA ALA A 91 -6.16 18.59 -11.16
C ALA A 91 -7.00 19.81 -10.75
N ASN A 92 -7.41 19.86 -9.50
CA ASN A 92 -8.15 20.97 -8.89
C ASN A 92 -7.23 21.92 -8.13
N CYS A 93 -6.25 22.51 -8.80
CA CYS A 93 -5.30 23.40 -8.15
C CYS A 93 -5.07 24.67 -8.99
N VAL A 94 -5.12 25.82 -8.32
CA VAL A 94 -5.35 27.13 -8.97
C VAL A 94 -4.12 27.69 -9.69
N ILE A 95 -2.90 27.20 -9.41
CA ILE A 95 -1.66 27.90 -9.82
C ILE A 95 -0.54 26.97 -10.34
N THR A 96 -0.35 25.75 -9.82
CA THR A 96 0.89 24.96 -10.07
C THR A 96 0.70 23.60 -10.71
N CYS A 97 -0.51 23.06 -10.72
CA CYS A 97 -0.79 21.70 -11.17
C CYS A 97 -1.43 21.75 -12.55
N SER A 98 -1.00 20.87 -13.44
CA SER A 98 -1.63 20.66 -14.74
C SER A 98 -2.31 19.31 -14.74
N ASP A 99 -3.38 19.17 -15.52
CA ASP A 99 -3.91 17.85 -15.85
C ASP A 99 -2.79 16.98 -16.40
N TYR A 100 -2.78 15.75 -15.93
CA TYR A 100 -1.78 14.77 -16.31
C TYR A 100 -2.40 13.40 -16.35
N HIS A 101 -1.69 12.47 -16.96
CA HIS A 101 -2.05 11.06 -16.87
C HIS A 101 -0.81 10.24 -16.58
N PHE A 102 -1.00 9.05 -16.08
CA PHE A 102 0.09 8.09 -15.95
C PHE A 102 -0.39 6.71 -16.30
N VAL A 103 0.54 5.86 -16.68
CA VAL A 103 0.23 4.51 -17.15
C VAL A 103 0.99 3.48 -16.33
N PHE A 104 0.29 2.49 -15.82
CA PHE A 104 0.93 1.28 -15.31
C PHE A 104 1.15 0.32 -16.47
N GLU A 105 2.39 -0.13 -16.66
CA GLU A 105 2.72 -1.08 -17.71
C GLU A 105 2.50 -2.53 -17.23
N LYS A 106 1.80 -3.34 -18.05
CA LYS A 106 1.51 -4.73 -17.73
C LYS A 106 2.81 -5.55 -17.64
N PRO A 107 3.08 -6.23 -16.51
CA PRO A 107 4.22 -7.13 -16.40
C PRO A 107 4.17 -8.26 -17.44
N GLY A 108 5.32 -8.62 -18.01
CA GLY A 108 5.41 -9.70 -19.00
C GLY A 108 5.04 -11.11 -18.48
N GLN A 109 4.85 -11.28 -17.17
CA GLN A 109 4.40 -12.55 -16.58
C GLN A 109 2.89 -12.77 -16.68
N CYS A 110 2.12 -11.76 -17.07
CA CYS A 110 0.67 -11.87 -17.26
C CYS A 110 0.34 -12.39 -18.68
N GLU A 111 -0.63 -13.30 -18.78
CA GLU A 111 -1.18 -13.76 -20.05
C GLU A 111 -1.93 -12.63 -20.78
N GLU A 112 -1.83 -12.55 -22.11
CA GLU A 112 -2.44 -11.46 -22.89
C GLU A 112 -3.96 -11.56 -22.94
N ASP A 113 -4.51 -12.78 -23.03
CA ASP A 113 -5.94 -13.07 -23.23
C ASP A 113 -6.76 -13.12 -21.94
N LYS A 114 -6.11 -12.94 -20.77
CA LYS A 114 -6.74 -12.98 -19.44
C LYS A 114 -6.61 -11.64 -18.72
N GLY A 115 -7.53 -11.42 -17.77
CA GLY A 115 -7.38 -10.34 -16.81
C GLY A 115 -6.22 -10.64 -15.87
N CYS A 116 -5.45 -9.64 -15.47
CA CYS A 116 -4.29 -9.86 -14.59
C CYS A 116 -4.30 -8.87 -13.43
N LEU A 117 -4.32 -9.35 -12.19
CA LEU A 117 -4.18 -8.52 -11.00
C LEU A 117 -2.74 -8.61 -10.48
N CYS A 118 -2.10 -7.47 -10.28
CA CYS A 118 -0.71 -7.39 -9.87
C CYS A 118 -0.53 -6.50 -8.65
N LEU A 119 0.25 -6.97 -7.68
CA LEU A 119 0.83 -6.14 -6.63
C LEU A 119 2.22 -5.67 -7.08
N PHE A 120 2.34 -4.39 -7.40
CA PHE A 120 3.59 -3.70 -7.70
C PHE A 120 4.24 -3.34 -6.36
N ARG A 121 5.39 -3.95 -6.07
CA ARG A 121 6.11 -3.76 -4.81
C ARG A 121 7.28 -2.80 -4.92
N GLU A 122 7.88 -2.74 -6.10
CA GLU A 122 8.96 -1.83 -6.45
C GLU A 122 8.73 -1.41 -7.90
N VAL A 123 8.92 -0.12 -8.17
CA VAL A 123 8.60 0.48 -9.47
C VAL A 123 9.73 1.39 -9.95
N GLU A 124 9.82 1.54 -11.25
CA GLU A 124 10.63 2.51 -11.97
C GLU A 124 9.71 3.45 -12.75
N TYR A 125 10.15 4.69 -12.91
CA TYR A 125 9.38 5.73 -13.57
C TYR A 125 10.05 6.15 -14.87
N ASP A 126 9.25 6.28 -15.92
CA ASP A 126 9.66 6.93 -17.17
C ASP A 126 8.98 8.30 -17.23
N VAL A 127 9.73 9.36 -16.98
CA VAL A 127 9.21 10.74 -16.85
C VAL A 127 9.76 11.61 -17.97
N PRO A 128 9.00 11.81 -19.07
CA PRO A 128 9.33 12.78 -20.09
C PRO A 128 9.49 14.19 -19.52
N LEU A 129 10.55 14.91 -19.93
CA LEU A 129 10.82 16.27 -19.45
C LEU A 129 9.78 17.31 -19.90
N THR A 130 9.13 17.05 -21.04
CA THR A 130 8.28 18.00 -21.76
C THR A 130 6.81 17.62 -21.81
N GLU A 131 6.45 16.44 -21.31
CA GLU A 131 5.09 15.93 -21.40
C GLU A 131 4.44 15.83 -20.02
N ASN A 132 3.12 16.01 -19.96
CA ASN A 132 2.34 15.90 -18.73
C ASN A 132 1.85 14.45 -18.54
N TRP A 133 2.78 13.51 -18.64
CA TRP A 133 2.53 12.12 -18.28
C TRP A 133 3.80 11.41 -17.86
N PHE A 134 3.66 10.25 -17.25
CA PHE A 134 4.76 9.33 -16.95
C PHE A 134 4.28 7.88 -17.00
N SER A 135 5.19 6.93 -17.20
CA SER A 135 4.88 5.51 -17.01
C SER A 135 5.47 4.96 -15.72
N VAL A 136 4.75 3.98 -15.16
CA VAL A 136 5.11 3.23 -13.96
C VAL A 136 5.38 1.79 -14.39
N LYS A 137 6.65 1.40 -14.35
CA LYS A 137 7.14 0.07 -14.70
C LYS A 137 7.42 -0.72 -13.44
N PRO A 138 6.96 -1.98 -13.32
CA PRO A 138 7.25 -2.79 -12.16
C PRO A 138 8.68 -3.35 -12.23
N VAL A 139 9.51 -3.03 -11.24
CA VAL A 139 10.78 -3.71 -10.99
C VAL A 139 10.52 -5.05 -10.30
N SER A 140 9.59 -5.05 -9.35
CA SER A 140 9.14 -6.25 -8.65
C SER A 140 7.61 -6.26 -8.56
N ALA A 141 7.00 -7.31 -9.10
CA ALA A 141 5.55 -7.50 -9.04
C ALA A 141 5.17 -8.96 -8.82
N ILE A 142 4.07 -9.17 -8.10
CA ILE A 142 3.42 -10.48 -7.95
C ILE A 142 2.09 -10.38 -8.68
N CYS A 143 1.84 -11.26 -9.64
CA CYS A 143 0.66 -11.19 -10.49
C CYS A 143 -0.08 -12.52 -10.56
N GLU A 144 -1.39 -12.42 -10.73
CA GLU A 144 -2.30 -13.56 -10.85
C GLU A 144 -3.29 -13.29 -11.98
N SER A 145 -3.44 -14.27 -12.87
CA SER A 145 -4.37 -14.23 -14.00
C SER A 145 -5.76 -14.72 -13.58
N PHE A 146 -6.78 -14.15 -14.22
CA PHE A 146 -8.19 -14.47 -14.00
C PHE A 146 -8.91 -14.63 -15.33
N ASP A 147 -9.71 -15.67 -15.45
CA ASP A 147 -10.64 -15.87 -16.58
C ASP A 147 -11.90 -15.00 -16.45
N ILE A 148 -12.14 -14.45 -15.25
CA ILE A 148 -13.24 -13.56 -14.93
C ILE A 148 -12.78 -12.11 -14.86
N ASN A 149 -13.63 -11.19 -15.33
CA ASN A 149 -13.34 -9.76 -15.24
C ASN A 149 -13.49 -9.25 -13.79
N LEU A 150 -12.56 -8.40 -13.37
CA LEU A 150 -12.65 -7.67 -12.11
C LEU A 150 -13.07 -6.24 -12.39
N LYS A 151 -14.03 -5.72 -11.62
CA LYS A 151 -14.50 -4.35 -11.77
C LYS A 151 -14.48 -3.63 -10.44
N LEU A 152 -13.68 -2.58 -10.34
CA LEU A 152 -13.79 -1.60 -9.28
C LEU A 152 -14.81 -0.53 -9.70
N ASN A 153 -15.66 -0.07 -8.78
CA ASN A 153 -16.65 0.96 -9.09
C ASN A 153 -16.02 2.30 -9.47
N ASP A 154 -14.86 2.58 -8.89
CA ASP A 154 -14.06 3.78 -9.11
C ASP A 154 -12.70 3.38 -9.73
N CYS A 155 -11.91 4.36 -10.15
CA CYS A 155 -10.56 4.10 -10.70
C CYS A 155 -9.56 3.68 -9.62
N SER A 156 -9.67 4.28 -8.42
CA SER A 156 -8.81 4.03 -7.25
C SER A 156 -9.66 4.06 -5.97
N ILE A 157 -9.04 3.81 -4.82
CA ILE A 157 -9.66 3.91 -3.50
C ILE A 157 -8.84 4.83 -2.63
N GLY A 158 -9.48 5.85 -2.06
CA GLY A 158 -8.82 6.81 -1.18
C GLY A 158 -9.62 8.09 -1.07
N VAL A 159 -9.01 9.10 -0.47
CA VAL A 159 -9.52 10.46 -0.43
C VAL A 159 -8.84 11.26 -1.55
N PRO A 160 -9.58 11.91 -2.46
CA PRO A 160 -8.99 12.82 -3.44
C PRO A 160 -8.37 14.01 -2.73
N GLU A 161 -7.11 14.33 -3.06
CA GLU A 161 -6.42 15.55 -2.63
C GLU A 161 -6.14 16.40 -3.87
N ASP A 162 -6.73 17.59 -3.95
CA ASP A 162 -6.58 18.52 -5.08
C ASP A 162 -6.94 17.91 -6.47
N VAL A 163 -7.90 16.98 -6.52
CA VAL A 163 -8.37 16.32 -7.75
C VAL A 163 -9.84 16.67 -8.03
N ASN A 164 -10.15 17.12 -9.26
CA ASN A 164 -11.52 17.27 -9.76
C ASN A 164 -12.11 15.93 -10.20
N SER A 165 -11.32 15.16 -10.95
CA SER A 165 -11.70 13.82 -11.40
C SER A 165 -10.49 12.89 -11.54
N TYR A 166 -10.72 11.60 -11.29
CA TYR A 166 -9.71 10.56 -11.33
C TYR A 166 -10.32 9.33 -12.01
N SER A 167 -9.88 9.04 -13.22
CA SER A 167 -10.50 8.02 -14.07
C SER A 167 -9.48 7.06 -14.62
N CYS A 168 -9.90 5.81 -14.81
CA CYS A 168 -9.06 4.75 -15.31
C CYS A 168 -9.61 4.25 -16.65
N SER A 169 -8.73 3.92 -17.58
CA SER A 169 -9.06 3.08 -18.73
C SER A 169 -8.27 1.77 -18.68
N ASP A 170 -8.85 0.73 -19.30
CA ASP A 170 -8.20 -0.57 -19.52
C ASP A 170 -7.91 -1.36 -18.22
N GLY A 171 -8.60 -0.99 -17.13
CA GLY A 171 -8.46 -1.61 -15.83
C GLY A 171 -8.75 -0.65 -14.67
N PHE A 172 -8.17 -0.95 -13.50
CA PHE A 172 -8.18 -0.07 -12.33
C PHE A 172 -6.84 -0.13 -11.59
N ALA A 173 -6.55 0.88 -10.79
CA ALA A 173 -5.32 0.95 -10.00
C ALA A 173 -5.60 1.54 -8.61
N ILE A 174 -5.32 0.75 -7.58
CA ILE A 174 -5.31 1.21 -6.18
C ILE A 174 -3.85 1.40 -5.78
N GLU A 175 -3.39 2.64 -5.75
CA GLU A 175 -2.00 2.97 -5.44
C GLU A 175 -1.87 3.67 -4.09
N ARG A 176 -0.72 3.47 -3.44
CA ARG A 176 -0.39 4.15 -2.20
C ARG A 176 1.01 4.73 -2.31
N HIS A 177 1.06 6.02 -2.62
CA HIS A 177 2.29 6.80 -2.76
C HIS A 177 3.20 6.31 -3.90
N VAL A 178 2.61 5.91 -5.02
CA VAL A 178 3.37 5.61 -6.24
C VAL A 178 3.45 6.85 -7.13
N ALA A 179 2.36 7.61 -7.25
CA ALA A 179 2.35 8.77 -8.13
C ALA A 179 3.18 9.95 -7.57
N ASP A 180 3.14 10.18 -6.25
CA ASP A 180 3.86 11.29 -5.60
C ASP A 180 5.39 11.07 -5.55
N GLU A 181 5.86 9.83 -5.57
CA GLU A 181 7.28 9.50 -5.69
C GLU A 181 7.82 9.66 -7.13
N ALA A 182 6.96 9.69 -8.14
CA ALA A 182 7.36 9.70 -9.54
C ALA A 182 7.95 11.05 -10.00
N SER A 183 7.37 12.16 -9.56
CA SER A 183 7.74 13.48 -10.03
C SER A 183 7.34 14.58 -9.07
N TRP A 184 8.18 15.61 -8.98
CA TRP A 184 7.88 16.85 -8.25
C TRP A 184 6.67 17.63 -8.79
N ARG A 185 6.10 17.20 -9.92
CA ARG A 185 4.91 17.80 -10.54
C ARG A 185 3.58 17.13 -10.13
N VAL A 186 3.64 16.07 -9.32
CA VAL A 186 2.45 15.35 -8.88
C VAL A 186 1.97 15.92 -7.55
N ASP A 187 1.06 16.87 -7.64
CA ASP A 187 0.47 17.54 -6.46
C ASP A 187 -0.99 17.08 -6.20
N ALA A 188 -1.63 16.43 -7.18
CA ALA A 188 -3.04 16.00 -7.11
C ALA A 188 -3.14 14.48 -7.24
N PHE A 189 -3.61 13.77 -6.21
CA PHE A 189 -3.65 12.30 -6.21
C PHE A 189 -4.72 11.74 -5.25
N PHE A 190 -4.92 10.41 -5.28
CA PHE A 190 -5.80 9.72 -4.33
C PHE A 190 -4.98 9.18 -3.16
N LYS A 191 -5.23 9.71 -1.96
CA LYS A 191 -4.56 9.23 -0.76
C LYS A 191 -5.24 7.96 -0.24
N ALA A 192 -4.70 6.80 -0.62
CA ALA A 192 -5.17 5.51 -0.12
C ALA A 192 -4.70 5.26 1.33
N PRO A 193 -5.58 4.84 2.26
CA PRO A 193 -5.17 4.38 3.58
C PRO A 193 -4.40 3.07 3.46
N ARG A 194 -3.60 2.72 4.48
CA ARG A 194 -2.87 1.44 4.51
C ARG A 194 -3.80 0.23 4.45
N ARG A 195 -4.96 0.33 5.12
CA ARG A 195 -5.95 -0.73 5.25
C ARG A 195 -7.25 -0.28 4.59
N ILE A 196 -7.73 -1.05 3.63
CA ILE A 196 -8.90 -0.74 2.82
C ILE A 196 -9.92 -1.86 3.02
N SER A 197 -11.12 -1.52 3.49
CA SER A 197 -12.22 -2.48 3.57
C SER A 197 -12.90 -2.59 2.21
N LEU A 198 -12.84 -3.79 1.63
CA LEU A 198 -13.46 -4.12 0.36
C LEU A 198 -14.63 -5.08 0.56
N THR A 199 -15.64 -4.93 -0.27
CA THR A 199 -16.65 -5.96 -0.52
C THR A 199 -16.50 -6.48 -1.93
N LEU A 200 -16.36 -7.79 -2.06
CA LEU A 200 -16.41 -8.53 -3.31
C LEU A 200 -17.84 -9.02 -3.53
N GLU A 201 -18.37 -8.91 -4.74
CA GLU A 201 -19.69 -9.43 -5.11
C GLU A 201 -19.62 -10.21 -6.42
N LYS A 202 -20.11 -11.45 -6.41
CA LYS A 202 -20.20 -12.25 -7.63
C LYS A 202 -21.32 -11.73 -8.53
N ARG A 203 -20.98 -11.35 -9.76
CA ARG A 203 -21.91 -10.96 -10.82
C ARG A 203 -21.79 -11.91 -12.01
N PRO A 204 -22.74 -11.88 -12.98
CA PRO A 204 -22.58 -12.61 -14.23
C PRO A 204 -21.30 -12.17 -14.93
N HIS A 205 -20.38 -13.11 -15.18
CA HIS A 205 -19.10 -12.90 -15.89
C HIS A 205 -18.12 -11.88 -15.29
N GLN A 206 -18.37 -11.38 -14.07
CA GLN A 206 -17.45 -10.45 -13.40
C GLN A 206 -17.54 -10.55 -11.87
N ILE A 207 -16.53 -10.03 -11.18
CA ILE A 207 -16.55 -9.78 -9.74
C ILE A 207 -16.46 -8.27 -9.55
N ASN A 208 -17.47 -7.72 -8.88
CA ASN A 208 -17.45 -6.31 -8.51
C ASN A 208 -16.74 -6.13 -7.18
N ILE A 209 -15.92 -5.09 -7.09
CA ILE A 209 -15.18 -4.69 -5.91
C ILE A 209 -15.72 -3.32 -5.49
N TYR A 210 -16.14 -3.24 -4.24
CA TYR A 210 -16.67 -2.03 -3.63
C TYR A 210 -15.75 -1.62 -2.48
N SER A 211 -15.43 -0.33 -2.37
CA SER A 211 -14.87 0.23 -1.15
C SER A 211 -16.01 0.56 -0.18
N ASN A 212 -15.89 0.15 1.08
CA ASN A 212 -16.90 0.44 2.11
C ASN A 212 -16.72 1.82 2.78
N ASN A 213 -16.00 2.72 2.12
CA ASN A 213 -15.44 3.98 2.63
C ASN A 213 -14.35 3.82 3.70
N ALA A 214 -13.30 4.60 3.49
CA ALA A 214 -12.13 4.72 4.33
C ALA A 214 -12.49 5.43 5.63
N VAL A 215 -12.63 4.68 6.72
CA VAL A 215 -12.26 5.24 8.02
C VAL A 215 -10.73 5.36 7.94
N GLU A 216 -10.19 6.58 7.95
CA GLU A 216 -8.80 6.79 8.32
C GLU A 216 -8.63 6.15 9.70
N ILE A 217 -8.07 4.94 9.73
CA ILE A 217 -7.49 4.41 10.96
C ILE A 217 -6.15 5.13 11.02
N PRO A 218 -5.97 6.13 11.91
CA PRO A 218 -4.71 6.82 12.03
C PRO A 218 -3.62 5.77 12.23
N ASP A 219 -2.50 5.93 11.52
CA ASP A 219 -1.28 5.19 11.81
C ASP A 219 -0.84 5.62 13.22
N GLU A 220 -1.35 4.95 14.26
CA GLU A 220 -0.95 5.28 15.63
C GLU A 220 0.58 5.14 15.74
N PRO A 221 1.29 6.20 16.19
CA PRO A 221 2.66 6.02 16.60
C PRO A 221 2.65 5.06 17.78
N PHE A 222 3.52 4.06 17.73
CA PHE A 222 3.79 3.17 18.86
C PHE A 222 4.45 4.01 19.97
N GLU A 223 3.67 4.80 20.70
CA GLU A 223 4.10 5.45 21.94
C GLU A 223 4.14 4.39 23.03
N GLY A 224 5.24 3.65 23.07
CA GLY A 224 5.61 2.84 24.22
C GLY A 224 6.18 3.72 25.33
N GLU A 225 5.34 4.49 26.03
CA GLU A 225 5.67 4.99 27.37
C GLU A 225 4.54 4.74 28.36
N GLY A 226 4.88 4.08 29.48
CA GLY A 226 4.30 4.43 30.77
C GLY A 226 3.08 3.66 31.27
N GLY A 227 3.11 2.33 31.29
CA GLY A 227 2.16 1.51 32.06
C GLY A 227 2.58 1.31 33.51
N SER A 228 2.17 2.26 34.37
CA SER A 228 2.16 2.18 35.83
C SER A 228 1.62 0.82 36.34
N PHE A 229 2.42 0.10 37.12
CA PHE A 229 1.93 -1.04 37.91
C PHE A 229 1.28 -0.53 39.20
N GLY A 230 -0.05 -0.52 39.21
CA GLY A 230 -0.84 -0.62 40.42
C GLY A 230 -1.35 -2.05 40.61
N GLY A 231 -1.38 -2.53 41.87
CA GLY A 231 -2.40 -3.51 42.27
C GLY A 231 -2.02 -4.56 43.32
N GLY A 232 -2.78 -4.56 44.42
CA GLY A 232 -3.03 -5.68 45.34
C GLY A 232 -2.72 -5.32 46.79
N GLY A 233 -3.65 -5.22 47.75
CA GLY A 233 -4.97 -5.82 47.98
C GLY A 233 -4.92 -6.40 49.40
N ALA A 234 -5.70 -5.94 50.39
CA ALA A 234 -7.00 -6.48 50.80
C ALA A 234 -7.02 -6.71 52.34
N GLY A 235 -8.21 -6.65 52.95
CA GLY A 235 -8.51 -7.07 54.33
C GLY A 235 -8.69 -5.88 55.28
N GLY A 236 -9.79 -5.65 55.98
CA GLY A 236 -10.86 -6.56 56.42
C GLY A 236 -11.18 -6.16 57.87
N THR A 237 -12.45 -5.88 58.14
CA THR A 237 -13.00 -5.45 59.44
C THR A 237 -12.81 -6.49 60.55
N HIS A 238 -12.20 -6.08 61.68
CA HIS A 238 -12.74 -6.08 63.05
C HIS A 238 -11.67 -5.64 64.06
#